data_AF-A0A7Y7SVM0-F1
#
_entry.id   AF-A0A7Y7SVM0-F1
#
_cell.length_a   1.000
_cell.length_b   1.000
_cell.length_c   1.000
_cell.angle_alpha   90.00
_cell.angle_beta   90.00
_cell.angle_gamma   90.00
#
_symmetry.space_group_name_H-M   'P 1'
#
loop_
_entity.id
_entity.type
_entity.pdbx_description
1 polymer ?
#
loop_
_entity_poly.entity_id
_entity_poly.type
_entity_poly.pdbx_seq_one_letter_code
_entity_poly.pdbx_strand_id
1 'polypeptide(L)'
;NDLIWNYWVNNYLLGNEPPVFDILFWNNDTTRLPAAFHGDLIEMFKNNPLIRADALEVCGTPIDLKKVTADIFSLAGTNDHITPWKSCYKSAQLFGGKVEFVLSSSGHIQSILNPPGNPKSRYMTG
;
A
#
# COMPACT_ATOMS: atom_id res chain seq x y z
N ASN A 1 -6.23 14.29 6.89
CA ASN A 1 -7.30 13.38 7.38
C ASN A 1 -8.61 13.94 6.84
N ASP A 2 -8.65 14.19 5.52
CA ASP A 2 -9.56 15.19 4.93
C ASP A 2 -10.29 14.69 3.69
N LEU A 3 -9.92 13.52 3.17
CA LEU A 3 -10.52 12.98 1.94
C LEU A 3 -11.77 12.16 2.21
N ILE A 4 -11.86 11.47 3.35
CA ILE A 4 -13.02 10.64 3.69
C ILE A 4 -14.06 11.46 4.48
N TRP A 5 -13.61 12.26 5.45
CA TRP A 5 -14.53 12.95 6.37
C TRP A 5 -15.16 14.23 5.78
N ASN A 6 -14.39 15.08 5.08
CA ASN A 6 -14.98 16.26 4.42
C ASN A 6 -15.91 15.87 3.26
N TYR A 7 -15.72 14.70 2.64
CA TYR A 7 -16.59 14.19 1.58
C TYR A 7 -17.96 13.78 2.12
N TRP A 8 -17.99 13.03 3.24
CA TRP A 8 -19.24 12.66 3.92
C TRP A 8 -20.05 13.88 4.35
N VAL A 9 -19.38 14.89 4.92
CA VAL A 9 -20.06 16.12 5.37
C VAL A 9 -20.54 16.97 4.20
N ASN A 10 -19.72 17.18 3.16
CA ASN A 10 -20.10 18.07 2.06
C ASN A 10 -21.12 17.47 1.09
N ASN A 11 -21.08 16.16 0.83
CA ASN A 11 -21.92 15.56 -0.21
C ASN A 11 -23.19 14.92 0.35
N TYR A 12 -23.13 14.31 1.54
CA TYR A 12 -24.29 13.67 2.13
C TYR A 12 -25.18 14.63 2.93
N LEU A 13 -24.59 15.64 3.60
CA LEU A 13 -25.35 16.59 4.44
C LEU A 13 -25.70 17.89 3.73
N LEU A 14 -24.89 18.37 2.76
CA LEU A 14 -25.09 19.67 2.11
C LEU A 14 -25.61 19.58 0.66
N GLY A 15 -25.72 18.38 0.08
CA GLY A 15 -26.33 18.16 -1.23
C GLY A 15 -25.55 18.74 -2.42
N ASN A 16 -24.25 19.02 -2.25
CA ASN A 16 -23.41 19.51 -3.34
C ASN A 16 -23.00 18.36 -4.28
N GLU A 17 -23.00 18.62 -5.59
CA GLU A 17 -22.47 17.66 -6.57
C GLU A 17 -20.96 17.44 -6.32
N PRO A 18 -20.51 16.19 -6.14
CA PRO A 18 -19.10 15.93 -5.93
C PRO A 18 -18.31 16.31 -7.19
N PRO A 19 -17.16 16.98 -7.07
CA PRO A 19 -16.26 17.16 -8.20
C PRO A 19 -15.88 15.79 -8.77
N VAL A 20 -15.79 15.69 -10.10
CA VAL A 20 -15.38 14.46 -10.80
C VAL A 20 -13.97 14.12 -10.34
N PHE A 21 -13.86 13.19 -9.40
CA PHE A 21 -12.60 12.84 -8.76
C PHE A 21 -12.21 11.47 -9.30
N ASP A 22 -11.24 11.43 -10.21
CA ASP A 22 -10.82 10.20 -10.92
C ASP A 22 -10.51 9.04 -9.96
N ILE A 23 -9.97 9.35 -8.79
CA ILE A 23 -9.67 8.37 -7.74
C ILE A 23 -10.94 7.70 -7.20
N LEU A 24 -12.05 8.42 -7.06
CA LEU A 24 -13.32 7.84 -6.58
C LEU A 24 -13.96 6.97 -7.66
N PHE A 25 -13.86 7.37 -8.93
CA PHE A 25 -14.32 6.54 -10.03
C PHE A 25 -13.57 5.20 -10.05
N TRP A 26 -12.24 5.25 -9.98
CA TRP A 26 -11.40 4.05 -9.87
C TRP A 26 -11.74 3.20 -8.64
N ASN A 27 -11.95 3.82 -7.46
CA ASN A 27 -12.21 3.09 -6.23
C ASN A 27 -13.57 2.37 -6.22
N ASN A 28 -14.56 2.92 -6.93
CA ASN A 28 -15.89 2.32 -7.07
C ASN A 28 -15.93 1.18 -8.11
N ASP A 29 -14.93 1.07 -8.99
CA ASP A 29 -14.85 0.00 -9.99
C ASP A 29 -14.26 -1.28 -9.37
N THR A 30 -15.08 -1.98 -8.59
CA THR A 30 -14.63 -3.14 -7.80
C THR A 30 -14.45 -4.40 -8.64
N THR A 31 -13.48 -5.22 -8.25
CA THR A 31 -13.26 -6.58 -8.80
C THR A 31 -13.61 -7.67 -7.79
N ARG A 32 -14.04 -8.84 -8.27
CA ARG A 32 -14.27 -10.02 -7.41
C ARG A 32 -12.99 -10.85 -7.26
N LEU A 33 -12.84 -11.51 -6.11
CA LEU A 33 -11.76 -12.46 -5.86
C LEU A 33 -12.31 -13.89 -5.79
N PRO A 34 -11.62 -14.90 -6.36
CA PRO A 34 -11.95 -16.31 -6.12
C PRO A 34 -11.91 -16.63 -4.62
N ALA A 35 -12.88 -17.44 -4.15
CA ALA A 35 -13.07 -17.68 -2.72
C ALA A 35 -11.83 -18.27 -2.02
N ALA A 36 -11.14 -19.22 -2.67
CA ALA A 36 -9.92 -19.83 -2.13
C ALA A 36 -8.81 -18.77 -1.94
N PHE A 37 -8.54 -17.99 -2.99
CA PHE A 37 -7.53 -16.92 -2.94
C PHE A 37 -7.85 -15.86 -1.87
N HIS A 38 -9.11 -15.46 -1.74
CA HIS A 38 -9.53 -14.55 -0.68
C HIS A 38 -9.31 -15.14 0.72
N GLY A 39 -9.58 -16.45 0.90
CA GLY A 39 -9.28 -17.17 2.14
C GLY A 39 -7.79 -17.16 2.47
N ASP A 40 -6.93 -17.42 1.48
CA ASP A 40 -5.47 -17.40 1.66
C ASP A 40 -4.97 -16.01 2.09
N LEU A 41 -5.51 -14.94 1.51
CA LEU A 41 -5.18 -13.57 1.91
C LEU A 41 -5.58 -13.29 3.37
N ILE A 42 -6.78 -13.70 3.80
CA ILE A 42 -7.23 -13.53 5.19
C ILE A 42 -6.28 -14.26 6.15
N GLU A 43 -5.92 -15.51 5.85
CA GLU A 43 -5.03 -16.30 6.70
C GLU A 43 -3.61 -15.69 6.74
N MET A 44 -3.15 -15.13 5.63
CA MET A 44 -1.88 -14.40 5.57
C MET A 44 -1.89 -13.17 6.47
N PHE A 45 -2.96 -12.37 6.50
CA PHE A 45 -3.08 -11.22 7.41
C PHE A 45 -3.12 -11.63 8.88
N LYS A 46 -3.77 -12.76 9.19
CA LYS A 46 -3.89 -13.27 10.56
C LYS A 46 -2.57 -13.83 11.10
N ASN A 47 -1.86 -14.62 10.30
CA ASN A 47 -0.68 -15.36 10.76
C ASN A 47 0.65 -14.68 10.43
N ASN A 48 0.63 -13.71 9.52
CA ASN A 48 1.79 -12.98 9.00
C ASN A 48 2.98 -13.92 8.69
N PRO A 49 2.80 -14.97 7.87
CA PRO A 49 3.79 -16.03 7.73
C PRO A 49 5.09 -15.56 7.07
N LEU A 50 5.04 -14.50 6.25
CA LEU A 50 6.18 -13.98 5.49
C LEU A 50 7.36 -13.47 6.35
N ILE A 51 7.16 -13.24 7.65
CA ILE A 51 8.25 -12.83 8.56
C ILE A 51 9.11 -14.02 9.02
N ARG A 52 8.65 -15.25 8.78
CA ARG A 52 9.34 -16.50 9.16
C ARG A 52 9.65 -17.29 7.89
N ALA A 53 10.92 -17.62 7.69
CA ALA A 53 11.34 -18.48 6.58
C ALA A 53 10.55 -19.79 6.60
N ASP A 54 10.13 -20.24 5.41
CA ASP A 54 9.47 -21.51 5.14
C ASP A 54 8.10 -21.70 5.85
N ALA A 55 7.54 -20.64 6.47
CA ALA A 55 6.23 -20.70 7.13
C ALA A 55 5.04 -20.55 6.16
N LEU A 56 5.30 -20.26 4.89
CA LEU A 56 4.35 -20.26 3.79
C LEU A 56 4.94 -21.10 2.66
N GLU A 57 4.12 -21.94 2.04
CA GLU A 57 4.46 -22.65 0.82
C GLU A 57 3.54 -22.18 -0.30
N VAL A 58 4.12 -21.85 -1.47
CA VAL A 58 3.36 -21.49 -2.67
C VAL A 58 3.86 -22.37 -3.81
N CYS A 59 2.94 -23.07 -4.49
CA CYS A 59 3.26 -23.95 -5.61
C CYS A 59 4.36 -24.99 -5.27
N GLY A 60 4.33 -25.58 -4.08
CA GLY A 60 5.34 -26.56 -3.63
C GLY A 60 6.68 -25.94 -3.24
N THR A 61 6.79 -24.61 -3.18
CA THR A 61 8.02 -23.88 -2.85
C THR A 61 7.86 -23.17 -1.50
N PRO A 62 8.64 -23.55 -0.47
CA PRO A 62 8.71 -22.81 0.78
C PRO A 62 9.27 -21.40 0.57
N ILE A 63 8.60 -20.40 1.15
CA ILE A 63 8.90 -19.00 0.96
C ILE A 63 9.82 -18.48 2.06
N ASP A 64 10.98 -17.96 1.66
CA ASP A 64 11.89 -17.19 2.51
C ASP A 64 12.29 -15.91 1.78
N LEU A 65 11.85 -14.76 2.30
CA LEU A 65 12.13 -13.46 1.69
C LEU A 65 13.63 -13.12 1.63
N LYS A 66 14.45 -13.73 2.49
CA LYS A 66 15.92 -13.56 2.43
C LYS A 66 16.56 -14.15 1.18
N LYS A 67 15.88 -15.10 0.52
CA LYS A 67 16.36 -15.70 -0.74
C LYS A 67 16.14 -14.78 -1.95
N VAL A 68 15.35 -13.71 -1.80
CA VAL A 68 15.22 -12.67 -2.82
C VAL A 68 16.40 -11.71 -2.70
N THR A 69 17.39 -11.90 -3.59
CA THR A 69 18.66 -11.15 -3.60
C THR A 69 18.72 -10.04 -4.63
N ALA A 70 17.67 -9.88 -5.44
CA ALA A 70 17.56 -8.75 -6.36
C ALA A 70 17.47 -7.42 -5.60
N ASP A 71 17.93 -6.33 -6.22
CA ASP A 71 17.78 -4.99 -5.66
C ASP A 71 16.30 -4.61 -5.58
N ILE A 72 15.90 -4.00 -4.45
CA ILE A 72 14.51 -3.64 -4.16
C ILE A 72 14.42 -2.14 -3.95
N PHE A 73 13.49 -1.52 -4.67
CA PHE A 73 13.04 -0.16 -4.38
C PHE A 73 11.71 -0.25 -3.64
N SER A 74 11.69 0.17 -2.38
CA SER A 74 10.50 0.14 -1.52
C SER A 74 10.02 1.56 -1.25
N LEU A 75 8.76 1.83 -1.56
CA LEU A 75 8.15 3.16 -1.38
C LEU A 75 6.98 3.09 -0.40
N ALA A 76 6.86 4.11 0.46
CA ALA A 76 5.71 4.27 1.35
C ALA A 76 5.29 5.75 1.46
N GLY A 77 4.02 5.99 1.79
CA GLY A 77 3.48 7.33 2.04
C GLY A 77 3.58 7.76 3.51
N THR A 78 4.02 8.99 3.79
CA THR A 78 4.16 9.52 5.16
C THR A 78 2.86 9.48 5.95
N ASN A 79 1.73 9.75 5.27
CA ASN A 79 0.38 9.83 5.85
C ASN A 79 -0.53 8.71 5.32
N ASP A 80 0.06 7.60 4.84
CA ASP A 80 -0.69 6.42 4.44
C ASP A 80 -1.22 5.67 5.68
N HIS A 81 -2.55 5.57 5.77
CA HIS A 81 -3.25 4.88 6.84
C HIS A 81 -3.70 3.47 6.44
N ILE A 82 -3.64 3.12 5.15
CA ILE A 82 -3.95 1.78 4.64
C ILE A 82 -2.71 0.90 4.83
N THR A 83 -1.56 1.40 4.40
CA THR A 83 -0.25 0.75 4.59
C THR A 83 0.70 1.68 5.34
N PRO A 84 0.70 1.67 6.69
CA PRO A 84 1.55 2.55 7.48
C PRO A 84 3.03 2.38 7.13
N TRP A 85 3.72 3.49 6.84
CA TRP A 85 5.10 3.44 6.33
C TRP A 85 6.09 2.69 7.23
N LYS A 86 5.87 2.70 8.55
CA LYS A 86 6.71 1.95 9.50
C LYS A 86 6.59 0.43 9.30
N SER A 87 5.41 -0.05 8.94
CA SER A 87 5.20 -1.46 8.61
C SER A 87 5.85 -1.80 7.27
N CYS A 88 5.69 -0.94 6.26
CA CYS A 88 6.37 -1.09 4.97
C CYS A 88 7.90 -1.12 5.14
N TYR A 89 8.45 -0.22 5.98
CA TYR A 89 9.88 -0.18 6.29
C TYR A 89 10.36 -1.48 6.93
N LYS A 90 9.62 -2.02 7.90
CA LYS A 90 9.94 -3.33 8.50
C LYS A 90 9.90 -4.47 7.48
N SER A 91 8.91 -4.48 6.60
CA SER A 91 8.82 -5.48 5.52
C SER A 91 10.00 -5.38 4.54
N ALA A 92 10.45 -4.16 4.24
CA ALA A 92 11.60 -3.93 3.36
C ALA A 92 12.89 -4.55 3.93
N GLN A 93 13.02 -4.67 5.25
CA GLN A 93 14.17 -5.31 5.93
C GLN A 93 14.13 -6.85 5.91
N LEU A 94 13.06 -7.48 5.40
CA LEU A 94 12.95 -8.94 5.34
C LEU A 94 13.73 -9.55 4.16
N PHE A 95 14.05 -8.74 3.15
CA PHE A 95 14.67 -9.19 1.92
C PHE A 95 16.20 -9.31 2.03
N GLY A 96 16.80 -10.18 1.22
CA GLY A 96 18.25 -10.42 1.22
C GLY A 96 19.05 -9.52 0.29
N GLY A 97 18.39 -8.89 -0.69
CA GLY A 97 19.00 -7.94 -1.62
C GLY A 97 19.23 -6.55 -1.03
N LYS A 98 19.87 -5.67 -1.81
CA LYS A 98 20.01 -4.26 -1.42
C LYS A 98 18.65 -3.59 -1.53
N VAL A 99 18.24 -2.93 -0.45
CA VAL A 99 16.95 -2.23 -0.38
C VAL A 99 17.19 -0.73 -0.35
N GLU A 100 16.63 -0.01 -1.32
CA GLU A 100 16.46 1.44 -1.28
C GLU A 100 15.05 1.75 -0.79
N PHE A 101 14.94 2.45 0.34
CA PHE A 101 13.65 2.83 0.90
C PHE A 101 13.37 4.32 0.71
N VAL A 102 12.24 4.64 0.11
CA VAL A 102 11.80 6.00 -0.18
C VAL A 102 10.50 6.31 0.53
N LEU A 103 10.50 7.40 1.29
CA LEU A 103 9.32 7.89 1.97
C LEU A 103 8.76 9.10 1.21
N SER A 104 7.62 8.92 0.57
CA SER A 104 6.94 9.95 -0.23
C SER A 104 5.90 10.69 0.61
N SER A 105 5.77 11.99 0.41
CA SER A 105 4.76 12.81 1.09
C SER A 105 3.33 12.43 0.69
N SER A 106 2.39 12.54 1.63
CA SER A 106 0.93 12.36 1.44
C SER A 106 0.40 10.95 1.75
N GLY A 107 -0.89 10.72 1.47
CA GLY A 107 -1.59 9.46 1.73
C GLY A 107 -1.39 8.42 0.63
N HIS A 108 -2.07 7.28 0.76
CA HIS A 108 -1.88 6.07 -0.04
C HIS A 108 -1.68 6.34 -1.55
N ILE A 109 -2.70 6.85 -2.23
CA ILE A 109 -2.64 7.10 -3.68
C ILE A 109 -1.74 8.30 -4.01
N GLN A 110 -1.82 9.39 -3.24
CA GLN A 110 -1.08 10.63 -3.54
C GLN A 110 0.43 10.50 -3.36
N SER A 111 0.86 9.52 -2.56
CA SER A 111 2.29 9.22 -2.36
C SER A 111 2.92 8.52 -3.57
N ILE A 112 2.11 7.84 -4.39
CA ILE A 112 2.53 7.06 -5.56
C ILE A 112 2.23 7.83 -6.85
N LEU A 113 1.00 8.30 -7.03
CA LEU A 113 0.57 9.07 -8.20
C LEU A 113 0.90 10.55 -8.00
N ASN A 114 2.15 10.89 -8.30
CA ASN A 114 2.63 12.25 -8.12
C ASN A 114 3.53 12.69 -9.29
N PRO A 115 3.00 13.48 -10.23
CA PRO A 115 3.75 13.83 -11.44
C PRO A 115 4.98 14.69 -11.11
N PRO A 116 6.09 14.53 -11.87
CA PRO A 116 7.24 15.41 -11.76
C PRO A 116 6.84 16.88 -11.87
N GLY A 117 7.42 17.74 -11.03
CA GLY A 117 7.12 19.17 -11.00
C GLY A 117 5.95 19.57 -10.10
N ASN A 118 5.26 18.64 -9.44
CA ASN A 118 4.26 18.99 -8.43
C ASN A 118 4.91 19.72 -7.24
N PRO A 119 4.62 21.02 -7.03
CA PRO A 119 5.30 21.82 -6.00
C PRO A 119 4.97 21.36 -4.57
N LYS A 120 3.90 20.58 -4.39
CA LYS A 120 3.47 20.01 -3.10
C LYS A 120 4.08 18.63 -2.82
N SER A 121 4.77 18.04 -3.79
CA SER A 121 5.42 16.74 -3.66
C SER A 121 6.78 16.84 -3.00
N ARG A 122 7.06 16.05 -1.98
CA ARG A 122 8.40 15.87 -1.39
C ARG A 122 8.62 14.39 -1.09
N TYR A 123 9.88 13.96 -1.06
CA TYR A 123 10.25 12.62 -0.63
C TYR A 123 11.54 12.66 0.19
N MET A 124 11.78 11.59 0.95
CA MET A 124 12.97 11.39 1.75
C MET A 124 13.62 10.06 1.35
N THR A 125 14.94 10.07 1.23
CA THR A 125 15.79 8.88 1.00
C THR A 125 16.83 8.84 2.11
N GLY A 126 17.27 7.65 2.50
CA GLY A 126 18.27 7.44 3.54
C GLY A 126 19.04 6.15 3.33
#